data_AF-H3H8M2-F1
#
_entry.id   AF-H3H8M2-F1
#
_cell.length_a   1.000
_cell.length_b   1.000
_cell.length_c   1.000
_cell.angle_alpha   90.00
_cell.angle_beta   90.00
_cell.angle_gamma   90.00
#
_symmetry.space_group_name_H-M   'P 1'
#
loop_
_entity.id
_entity.type
_entity.pdbx_description
1 polymer ?
#
loop_
_entity_poly.entity_id
_entity_poly.type
_entity_poly.pdbx_seq_one_letter_code
_entity_poly.pdbx_strand_id
1 'polypeptide(L)'
;SKSEDDYGRGIILCLHNGIVAMGVSLIKELRCLGNTEVVQVYHCFPDEISDESRQLLTRNDSRVEIIDVCTEILAQKGPENLFLGNVKTAKAFQNYWIKPLALYHTKLREVILLDGDAVLMQDPAVIRTMSGYVRTGTTFFRDRVAKMNRFLNKKTEDGKPYIRYLIDSFPYEKLGLTGPEPSEQLQTTFSYRGDTGHEMDSSMVLIDKTRAGKALEVLRELIFNTRFHLQFSWGDKESFWLAYELAHQEYFFSPWGLSLLESVPNNDLAHPNTMCGSMAHFMPTENDTELSELLYVNGKALLEPFPSGVEKTVKGKRSRMFNLNPTHLTPRYRHADFDLATSKSFECMDNLGSVPLPHYFFNRLLRRRFHYFAAETNAYEALDDCPKRTFSTVDKVIHHLEAEEARNMLGGVNAALGIAPCENCGQPSSKRCSRCKAFSVCRQACMVAAWHKHKPDCDKVVEARKQLEAAGTSVSGEPCLMDPETVMRLNHRGLAMYDKHGVSEPPGRGSTMPLNKKLAFFLDVLKVHDTSSPEIKDLPLAEKMFLNRRYNNTYRHAVDTFSASELSQLHALMRTHHVGNSNR
;
A
#
# COMPACT_ATOMS: atom_id res chain seq x y z
N SER A 1 21.89 -30.27 -1.11
CA SER A 1 21.85 -29.84 0.30
C SER A 1 22.21 -28.37 0.34
N LYS A 2 21.47 -27.55 1.10
CA LYS A 2 21.82 -26.14 1.33
C LYS A 2 23.07 -26.11 2.24
N SER A 3 24.09 -25.33 1.89
CA SER A 3 25.31 -25.20 2.69
C SER A 3 25.07 -24.31 3.91
N GLU A 4 25.88 -24.42 4.97
CA GLU A 4 25.79 -23.52 6.14
C GLU A 4 25.87 -22.02 5.78
N ASP A 5 26.47 -21.70 4.63
CA ASP A 5 26.59 -20.34 4.10
C ASP A 5 25.25 -19.75 3.60
N ASP A 6 24.27 -20.59 3.24
CA ASP A 6 22.95 -20.14 2.73
C ASP A 6 22.13 -19.38 3.78
N TYR A 7 22.42 -19.60 5.08
CA TYR A 7 21.77 -18.94 6.21
C TYR A 7 22.65 -17.88 6.88
N GLY A 8 23.69 -17.40 6.20
CA GLY A 8 24.50 -16.28 6.71
C GLY A 8 23.67 -15.00 6.89
N ARG A 9 22.87 -14.64 5.88
CA ARG A 9 22.06 -13.42 5.85
C ARG A 9 20.69 -13.68 5.25
N GLY A 10 19.66 -13.06 5.81
CA GLY A 10 18.30 -13.22 5.28
C GLY A 10 17.30 -12.25 5.86
N ILE A 11 16.11 -12.29 5.26
CA ILE A 11 14.97 -11.47 5.61
C ILE A 11 13.89 -12.34 6.23
N ILE A 12 13.25 -11.86 7.29
CA ILE A 12 12.07 -12.49 7.89
C ILE A 12 10.83 -11.64 7.61
N LEU A 13 9.78 -12.28 7.10
CA LEU A 13 8.43 -11.74 7.03
C LEU A 13 7.51 -12.61 7.88
N CYS A 14 6.58 -12.00 8.60
CA CYS A 14 5.56 -12.72 9.35
C CYS A 14 4.20 -12.43 8.73
N LEU A 15 3.55 -13.43 8.14
CA LEU A 15 2.36 -13.25 7.32
C LEU A 15 1.23 -14.18 7.77
N HIS A 16 0.01 -13.78 7.45
CA HIS A 16 -1.20 -14.60 7.48
C HIS A 16 -1.98 -14.32 6.19
N ASN A 17 -2.95 -15.17 5.82
CA ASN A 17 -3.69 -15.07 4.55
C ASN A 17 -4.16 -13.64 4.19
N GLY A 18 -4.63 -12.86 5.16
CA GLY A 18 -5.16 -11.50 4.95
C GLY A 18 -4.11 -10.44 4.59
N ILE A 19 -2.81 -10.74 4.63
CA ILE A 19 -1.73 -9.82 4.22
C ILE A 19 -0.72 -10.50 3.27
N VAL A 20 -1.06 -11.67 2.71
CA VAL A 20 -0.15 -12.40 1.81
C VAL A 20 0.20 -11.57 0.57
N ALA A 21 -0.76 -10.91 -0.06
CA ALA A 21 -0.48 -10.07 -1.23
C ALA A 21 0.50 -8.92 -0.91
N MET A 22 0.43 -8.34 0.29
CA MET A 22 1.40 -7.35 0.77
C MET A 22 2.79 -7.97 0.89
N GLY A 23 2.89 -9.17 1.48
CA GLY A 23 4.15 -9.91 1.57
C GLY A 23 4.75 -10.29 0.22
N VAL A 24 3.95 -10.84 -0.70
CA VAL A 24 4.36 -11.20 -2.07
C VAL A 24 4.94 -9.99 -2.78
N SER A 25 4.23 -8.87 -2.72
CA SER A 25 4.67 -7.65 -3.37
C SER A 25 5.92 -7.05 -2.71
N LEU A 26 6.15 -7.27 -1.40
CA LEU A 26 7.37 -6.84 -0.72
C LEU A 26 8.56 -7.67 -1.18
N ILE A 27 8.38 -8.99 -1.30
CA ILE A 27 9.40 -9.90 -1.83
C ILE A 27 9.82 -9.47 -3.23
N LYS A 28 8.86 -9.16 -4.11
CA LYS A 28 9.17 -8.66 -5.46
C LYS A 28 9.86 -7.31 -5.43
N GLU A 29 9.46 -6.39 -4.56
CA GLU A 29 10.15 -5.10 -4.40
C GLU A 29 11.60 -5.29 -3.94
N LEU A 30 11.86 -6.17 -2.97
CA LEU A 30 13.22 -6.53 -2.55
C LEU A 30 14.06 -7.03 -3.73
N ARG A 31 13.52 -7.92 -4.56
CA ARG A 31 14.22 -8.39 -5.78
C ARG A 31 14.48 -7.26 -6.77
N CYS A 32 13.51 -6.36 -6.97
CA CYS A 32 13.68 -5.21 -7.84
C CYS A 32 14.67 -4.16 -7.32
N LEU A 33 14.96 -4.17 -6.02
CA LEU A 33 16.02 -3.39 -5.39
C LEU A 33 17.39 -4.09 -5.41
N GLY A 34 17.45 -5.31 -5.95
CA GLY A 34 18.70 -6.08 -6.10
C GLY A 34 18.97 -7.06 -4.96
N ASN A 35 18.08 -7.17 -3.97
CA ASN A 35 18.26 -8.10 -2.86
C ASN A 35 18.10 -9.54 -3.33
N THR A 36 19.10 -10.37 -3.09
CA THR A 36 19.11 -11.80 -3.47
C THR A 36 19.13 -12.72 -2.25
N GLU A 37 18.92 -12.21 -1.05
CA GLU A 37 18.97 -12.99 0.19
C GLU A 37 17.77 -13.94 0.30
N VAL A 38 17.91 -14.97 1.13
CA VAL A 38 16.79 -15.84 1.47
C VAL A 38 15.73 -15.04 2.23
N VAL A 39 14.46 -15.25 1.88
CA VAL A 39 13.31 -14.68 2.60
C VAL A 39 12.59 -15.82 3.30
N GLN A 40 12.50 -15.74 4.63
CA GLN A 40 11.74 -16.69 5.43
C GLN A 40 10.41 -16.07 5.83
N VAL A 41 9.32 -16.65 5.34
CA VAL A 41 7.96 -16.29 5.68
C VAL A 41 7.48 -17.18 6.82
N TYR A 42 7.33 -16.59 8.00
CA TYR A 42 6.85 -17.24 9.21
C TYR A 42 5.34 -17.09 9.35
N HIS A 43 4.70 -18.18 9.77
CA HIS A 43 3.30 -18.25 10.18
C HIS A 43 3.13 -19.38 11.22
N CYS A 44 1.95 -19.50 11.79
CA CYS A 44 1.58 -20.45 12.82
C CYS A 44 0.34 -21.27 12.42
N PHE A 45 0.55 -22.58 12.35
CA PHE A 45 -0.41 -23.61 11.97
C PHE A 45 -0.78 -23.62 10.48
N PRO A 46 -1.11 -24.80 9.91
CA PRO A 46 -1.35 -24.93 8.48
C PRO A 46 -2.53 -24.09 7.95
N ASP A 47 -3.51 -23.79 8.80
CA ASP A 47 -4.72 -23.04 8.46
C ASP A 47 -4.52 -21.52 8.36
N GLU A 48 -3.40 -20.97 8.85
CA GLU A 48 -3.14 -19.52 8.80
C GLU A 48 -2.71 -19.05 7.40
N ILE A 49 -2.02 -19.90 6.64
CA ILE A 49 -1.64 -19.66 5.23
C ILE A 49 -2.08 -20.83 4.35
N SER A 50 -2.98 -20.55 3.39
CA SER A 50 -3.52 -21.54 2.45
C SER A 50 -2.49 -22.03 1.42
N ASP A 51 -2.75 -23.16 0.78
CA ASP A 51 -1.86 -23.70 -0.25
C ASP A 51 -1.71 -22.77 -1.46
N GLU A 52 -2.76 -22.05 -1.84
CA GLU A 52 -2.72 -21.03 -2.90
C GLU A 52 -1.80 -19.88 -2.51
N SER A 53 -1.89 -19.42 -1.26
CA SER A 53 -1.03 -18.36 -0.74
C SER A 53 0.43 -18.80 -0.65
N ARG A 54 0.69 -20.06 -0.30
CA ARG A 54 2.04 -20.65 -0.31
C ARG A 54 2.64 -20.69 -1.71
N GLN A 55 1.85 -21.12 -2.69
CA GLN A 55 2.26 -21.15 -4.09
C GLN A 55 2.54 -19.74 -4.62
N LEU A 56 1.72 -18.76 -4.23
CA LEU A 56 1.91 -17.37 -4.64
C LEU A 56 3.20 -16.77 -4.06
N LEU A 57 3.48 -16.98 -2.76
CA LEU A 57 4.70 -16.50 -2.10
C LEU A 57 5.98 -17.07 -2.71
N THR A 58 5.96 -18.32 -3.15
CA THR A 58 7.11 -19.02 -3.73
C THR A 58 7.19 -18.90 -5.25
N ARG A 59 6.23 -18.21 -5.87
CA ARG A 59 6.13 -18.10 -7.33
C ARG A 59 7.37 -17.44 -7.93
N ASN A 60 8.08 -18.21 -8.75
CA ASN A 60 9.29 -17.80 -9.45
C ASN A 60 10.38 -17.25 -8.51
N ASP A 61 10.38 -17.65 -7.25
CA ASP A 61 11.43 -17.30 -6.28
C ASP A 61 11.78 -18.51 -5.41
N SER A 62 12.82 -19.24 -5.82
CA SER A 62 13.32 -20.42 -5.11
C SER A 62 14.01 -20.09 -3.78
N ARG A 63 14.18 -18.80 -3.45
CA ARG A 63 14.80 -18.32 -2.21
C ARG A 63 13.76 -17.88 -1.17
N VAL A 64 12.48 -18.13 -1.41
CA VAL A 64 11.43 -17.96 -0.40
C VAL A 64 11.18 -19.28 0.31
N GLU A 65 11.26 -19.27 1.63
CA GLU A 65 10.95 -20.40 2.51
C GLU A 65 9.73 -20.07 3.35
N ILE A 66 8.78 -20.98 3.46
CA ILE A 66 7.58 -20.79 4.31
C ILE A 66 7.68 -21.73 5.49
N ILE A 67 7.63 -21.17 6.70
CA ILE A 67 7.92 -21.87 7.95
C ILE A 67 6.69 -21.81 8.85
N ASP A 68 6.14 -22.98 9.17
CA ASP A 68 5.13 -23.14 10.23
C ASP A 68 5.82 -23.31 11.57
N VAL A 69 6.17 -22.21 12.21
CA VAL A 69 6.98 -22.24 13.44
C VAL A 69 6.23 -22.86 14.60
N CYS A 70 4.91 -22.69 14.66
CA CYS A 70 4.11 -23.26 15.73
C CYS A 70 4.08 -24.80 15.65
N THR A 71 3.82 -25.35 14.47
CA THR A 71 3.80 -26.81 14.27
C THR A 71 5.20 -27.41 14.44
N GLU A 72 6.24 -26.77 13.91
CA GLU A 72 7.63 -27.25 14.02
C GLU A 72 8.10 -27.34 15.48
N ILE A 73 7.81 -26.33 16.30
CA ILE A 73 8.17 -26.33 17.74
C ILE A 73 7.32 -27.34 18.52
N LEU A 74 6.01 -27.44 18.25
CA LEU A 74 5.13 -28.41 18.92
C LEU A 74 5.55 -29.86 18.66
N ALA A 75 6.13 -30.14 17.48
CA ALA A 75 6.63 -31.45 17.12
C ALA A 75 7.96 -31.82 17.82
N GLN A 76 8.68 -30.85 18.39
CA GLN A 76 9.92 -31.12 19.13
C GLN A 76 9.66 -31.86 20.45
N LYS A 77 10.72 -32.47 20.99
CA LYS A 77 10.70 -33.15 22.29
C LYS A 77 11.66 -32.45 23.27
N GLY A 78 11.37 -32.56 24.56
CA GLY A 78 12.22 -32.01 25.61
C GLY A 78 12.29 -30.48 25.57
N PRO A 79 13.46 -29.87 25.87
CA PRO A 79 13.59 -28.41 26.01
C PRO A 79 13.38 -27.61 24.72
N GLU A 80 13.49 -28.26 23.56
CA GLU A 80 13.24 -27.64 22.25
C GLU A 80 11.75 -27.44 21.98
N ASN A 81 10.86 -28.14 22.70
CA ASN A 81 9.42 -27.87 22.65
C ASN A 81 9.09 -26.68 23.56
N LEU A 82 9.28 -25.47 23.03
CA LEU A 82 9.08 -24.23 23.79
C LEU A 82 7.63 -24.04 24.28
N PHE A 83 6.66 -24.72 23.66
CA PHE A 83 5.26 -24.68 24.07
C PHE A 83 4.90 -25.74 25.11
N LEU A 84 5.84 -26.63 25.47
CA LEU A 84 5.62 -27.76 26.36
C LEU A 84 4.42 -28.64 25.92
N GLY A 85 4.24 -28.79 24.61
CA GLY A 85 3.10 -29.49 24.01
C GLY A 85 1.75 -28.76 24.12
N ASN A 86 1.71 -27.54 24.64
CA ASN A 86 0.47 -26.79 24.82
C ASN A 86 0.11 -25.97 23.57
N VAL A 87 -0.86 -26.48 22.81
CA VAL A 87 -1.40 -25.83 21.61
C VAL A 87 -1.99 -24.44 21.91
N LYS A 88 -2.56 -24.21 23.09
CA LYS A 88 -3.11 -22.89 23.47
C LYS A 88 -2.00 -21.84 23.59
N THR A 89 -0.85 -22.23 24.13
CA THR A 89 0.34 -21.36 24.20
C THR A 89 0.86 -21.03 22.81
N ALA A 90 0.92 -22.02 21.91
CA ALA A 90 1.31 -21.80 20.52
C ALA A 90 0.33 -20.84 19.79
N LYS A 91 -0.98 -21.01 19.96
CA LYS A 91 -2.00 -20.09 19.41
C LYS A 91 -1.86 -18.64 19.90
N ALA A 92 -1.26 -18.42 21.07
CA ALA A 92 -0.98 -17.07 21.57
C ALA A 92 0.12 -16.33 20.76
N PHE A 93 0.75 -17.01 19.79
CA PHE A 93 1.67 -16.42 18.82
C PHE A 93 1.05 -16.14 17.45
N GLN A 94 -0.22 -16.48 17.18
CA GLN A 94 -0.93 -16.08 15.95
C GLN A 94 -1.32 -14.57 15.99
N ASN A 95 -0.32 -13.71 16.13
CA ASN A 95 -0.39 -12.26 16.19
C ASN A 95 1.05 -11.69 16.11
N TYR A 96 1.24 -10.41 16.37
CA TYR A 96 2.54 -9.72 16.33
C TYR A 96 3.70 -10.43 17.06
N TRP A 97 3.42 -11.16 18.14
CA TRP A 97 4.44 -11.90 18.89
C TRP A 97 5.11 -13.04 18.11
N ILE A 98 4.60 -13.43 16.93
CA ILE A 98 5.30 -14.36 16.04
C ILE A 98 6.64 -13.79 15.57
N LYS A 99 6.79 -12.47 15.47
CA LYS A 99 8.04 -11.83 15.01
C LYS A 99 9.25 -12.18 15.89
N PRO A 100 9.23 -11.98 17.22
CA PRO A 100 10.33 -12.38 18.07
C PRO A 100 10.47 -13.91 18.18
N LEU A 101 9.38 -14.68 18.03
CA LEU A 101 9.47 -16.14 17.94
C LEU A 101 10.22 -16.57 16.67
N ALA A 102 9.95 -15.94 15.53
CA ALA A 102 10.62 -16.18 14.25
C ALA A 102 12.12 -15.86 14.33
N LEU A 103 12.46 -14.72 14.93
CA LEU A 103 13.85 -14.33 15.19
C LEU A 103 14.58 -15.34 16.09
N TYR A 104 13.93 -15.82 17.15
CA TYR A 104 14.50 -16.85 18.02
C TYR A 104 14.71 -18.16 17.26
N HIS A 105 13.69 -18.62 16.54
CA HIS A 105 13.65 -19.90 15.84
C HIS A 105 14.61 -20.00 14.64
N THR A 106 14.77 -18.93 13.86
CA THR A 106 15.51 -18.99 12.58
C THR A 106 16.95 -19.45 12.73
N LYS A 107 17.48 -20.11 11.70
CA LYS A 107 18.92 -20.42 11.58
C LYS A 107 19.73 -19.28 10.95
N LEU A 108 19.08 -18.21 10.49
CA LEU A 108 19.74 -17.03 9.96
C LEU A 108 20.67 -16.41 11.01
N ARG A 109 21.88 -16.00 10.59
CA ARG A 109 22.83 -15.31 11.48
C ARG A 109 22.55 -13.80 11.51
N GLU A 110 22.53 -13.14 10.37
CA GLU A 110 22.20 -11.71 10.24
C GLU A 110 20.79 -11.54 9.65
N VAL A 111 19.85 -11.15 10.50
CA VAL A 111 18.42 -11.06 10.18
C VAL A 111 18.01 -9.61 9.93
N ILE A 112 17.21 -9.40 8.87
CA ILE A 112 16.38 -8.21 8.70
C ILE A 112 14.91 -8.65 8.78
N LEU A 113 14.22 -8.29 9.85
CA LEU A 113 12.78 -8.51 9.96
C LEU A 113 12.06 -7.30 9.37
N LEU A 114 11.03 -7.53 8.55
CA LEU A 114 10.21 -6.49 7.94
C LEU A 114 8.72 -6.74 8.13
N ASP A 115 7.98 -5.66 8.31
CA ASP A 115 6.52 -5.69 8.14
C ASP A 115 6.13 -5.78 6.66
N GLY A 116 5.04 -6.51 6.38
CA GLY A 116 4.54 -6.71 5.02
C GLY A 116 4.11 -5.41 4.32
N ASP A 117 3.73 -4.38 5.08
CA ASP A 117 3.32 -3.06 4.59
C ASP A 117 4.44 -2.01 4.58
N ALA A 118 5.70 -2.44 4.68
CA ALA A 118 6.85 -1.57 4.43
C ALA A 118 7.00 -1.24 2.93
N VAL A 119 7.31 0.03 2.65
CA VAL A 119 7.66 0.57 1.34
C VAL A 119 9.10 1.05 1.39
N LEU A 120 9.99 0.31 0.72
CA LEU A 120 11.44 0.50 0.78
C LEU A 120 11.91 1.44 -0.33
N MET A 121 12.82 2.36 0.00
CA MET A 121 13.42 3.25 -1.01
C MET A 121 14.66 2.64 -1.67
N GLN A 122 15.36 1.78 -0.93
CA GLN A 122 16.56 1.05 -1.32
C GLN A 122 16.63 -0.32 -0.63
N ASP A 123 17.56 -1.17 -1.04
CA ASP A 123 17.79 -2.48 -0.40
C ASP A 123 18.20 -2.28 1.08
N PRO A 124 17.41 -2.80 2.06
CA PRO A 124 17.70 -2.61 3.48
C PRO A 124 18.99 -3.29 3.92
N ALA A 125 19.57 -4.19 3.12
CA ALA A 125 20.87 -4.80 3.41
C ALA A 125 21.99 -3.76 3.57
N VAL A 126 21.86 -2.57 2.97
CA VAL A 126 22.81 -1.45 3.12
C VAL A 126 23.01 -1.04 4.58
N ILE A 127 22.01 -1.24 5.46
CA ILE A 127 22.12 -0.87 6.88
C ILE A 127 23.21 -1.67 7.58
N ARG A 128 23.52 -2.89 7.11
CA ARG A 128 24.57 -3.72 7.69
C ARG A 128 25.97 -3.12 7.54
N THR A 129 26.16 -2.16 6.63
CA THR A 129 27.43 -1.44 6.46
C THR A 129 27.50 -0.16 7.30
N MET A 130 26.42 0.22 7.97
CA MET A 130 26.36 1.44 8.78
C MET A 130 27.07 1.22 10.12
N SER A 131 27.70 2.28 10.65
CA SER A 131 28.54 2.23 11.85
C SER A 131 27.81 1.62 13.05
N GLY A 132 26.55 1.98 13.29
CA GLY A 132 25.75 1.45 14.39
C GLY A 132 25.54 -0.06 14.33
N TYR A 133 25.25 -0.60 13.14
CA TYR A 133 25.12 -2.05 12.95
C TYR A 133 26.47 -2.75 13.04
N VAL A 134 27.52 -2.23 12.41
CA VAL A 134 28.87 -2.81 12.49
C VAL A 134 29.32 -2.90 13.96
N ARG A 135 29.10 -1.83 14.74
CA ARG A 135 29.47 -1.75 16.15
C ARG A 135 28.68 -2.71 17.04
N THR A 136 27.35 -2.75 16.92
CA THR A 136 26.49 -3.47 17.89
C THR A 136 25.84 -4.75 17.36
N GLY A 137 25.74 -4.89 16.04
CA GLY A 137 25.06 -6.00 15.37
C GLY A 137 23.55 -5.79 15.37
N THR A 138 23.09 -4.61 15.78
CA THR A 138 21.68 -4.29 15.86
C THR A 138 21.40 -2.96 15.17
N THR A 139 20.18 -2.80 14.67
CA THR A 139 19.65 -1.48 14.33
C THR A 139 18.16 -1.48 14.59
N PHE A 140 17.74 -0.63 15.52
CA PHE A 140 16.35 -0.41 15.89
C PHE A 140 15.90 1.01 15.55
N PHE A 141 14.61 1.20 15.30
CA PHE A 141 14.03 2.49 14.94
C PHE A 141 13.11 2.99 16.04
N ARG A 142 13.00 4.31 16.21
CA ARG A 142 12.20 4.93 17.29
C ARG A 142 10.73 4.96 16.90
N ASP A 143 9.81 4.67 17.82
CA ASP A 143 8.37 4.91 17.61
C ASP A 143 8.03 6.38 17.89
N ARG A 144 6.74 6.72 17.73
CA ARG A 144 6.17 8.00 18.12
C ARG A 144 6.34 8.20 19.62
N VAL A 145 6.93 9.33 19.98
CA VAL A 145 6.96 9.79 21.37
C VAL A 145 5.58 10.34 21.70
N ALA A 146 4.81 9.60 22.50
CA ALA A 146 3.44 9.98 22.82
C ALA A 146 3.11 9.76 24.29
N LYS A 147 2.59 10.82 24.93
CA LYS A 147 2.13 10.77 26.32
C LYS A 147 0.96 9.80 26.46
N MET A 148 1.25 8.62 27.02
CA MET A 148 0.23 7.63 27.33
C MET A 148 0.58 6.85 28.60
N ASN A 149 -0.43 6.57 29.42
CA ASN A 149 -0.31 5.70 30.59
C ASN A 149 -0.63 4.24 30.20
N ARG A 150 0.17 3.70 29.28
CA ARG A 150 0.06 2.32 28.76
C ARG A 150 1.45 1.75 28.52
N PHE A 151 1.54 0.43 28.38
CA PHE A 151 2.77 -0.27 27.99
C PHE A 151 3.92 0.07 28.94
N LEU A 152 5.08 0.50 28.43
CA LEU A 152 6.25 0.85 29.24
C LEU A 152 5.96 1.89 30.32
N ASN A 153 5.02 2.81 30.07
CA ASN A 153 4.69 3.89 30.99
C ASN A 153 3.44 3.62 31.82
N LYS A 154 2.80 2.45 31.68
CA LYS A 154 1.73 2.06 32.60
C LYS A 154 2.30 2.06 34.02
N LYS A 155 1.58 2.64 34.98
CA LYS A 155 1.99 2.60 36.38
C LYS A 155 1.55 1.29 37.04
N THR A 156 2.42 0.72 37.86
CA THR A 156 2.08 -0.31 38.86
C THR A 156 1.23 0.29 39.99
N GLU A 157 0.75 -0.54 40.91
CA GLU A 157 -0.07 -0.10 42.05
C GLU A 157 0.67 0.91 42.94
N ASP A 158 1.99 0.76 43.09
CA ASP A 158 2.91 1.67 43.79
C ASP A 158 3.33 2.90 42.96
N GLY A 159 2.76 3.09 41.77
CA GLY A 159 2.98 4.28 40.93
C GLY A 159 4.24 4.23 40.06
N LYS A 160 4.96 3.10 40.04
CA LYS A 160 6.19 2.93 39.28
C LYS A 160 5.89 2.64 37.79
N PRO A 161 6.57 3.28 36.82
CA PRO A 161 6.44 2.92 35.41
C PRO A 161 6.83 1.45 35.17
N TYR A 162 6.08 0.74 34.32
CA TYR A 162 6.32 -0.66 33.97
C TYR A 162 7.74 -0.92 33.47
N ILE A 163 8.36 0.02 32.73
CA ILE A 163 9.77 -0.13 32.34
C ILE A 163 10.69 -0.25 33.54
N ARG A 164 10.57 0.62 34.55
CA ARG A 164 11.40 0.56 35.75
C ARG A 164 11.09 -0.68 36.59
N TYR A 165 9.81 -1.03 36.67
CA TYR A 165 9.41 -2.27 37.34
C TYR A 165 10.02 -3.49 36.64
N LEU A 166 9.99 -3.54 35.31
CA LEU A 166 10.57 -4.62 34.52
C LEU A 166 12.08 -4.72 34.77
N ILE A 167 12.82 -3.61 34.65
CA ILE A 167 14.27 -3.59 34.91
C ILE A 167 14.56 -4.11 36.32
N ASP A 168 13.84 -3.65 37.34
CA ASP A 168 14.15 -3.97 38.73
C ASP A 168 13.73 -5.37 39.16
N SER A 169 12.71 -5.95 38.51
CA SER A 169 12.14 -7.26 38.88
C SER A 169 12.46 -8.39 37.90
N PHE A 170 13.17 -8.10 36.82
CA PHE A 170 13.53 -9.12 35.83
C PHE A 170 14.37 -10.23 36.49
N PRO A 171 14.12 -11.52 36.20
CA PRO A 171 14.81 -12.62 36.85
C PRO A 171 16.23 -12.84 36.28
N TYR A 172 17.14 -11.89 36.48
CA TYR A 172 18.52 -11.95 35.97
C TYR A 172 19.25 -13.24 36.36
N GLU A 173 19.16 -13.63 37.64
CA GLU A 173 19.81 -14.83 38.17
C GLU A 173 19.39 -16.12 37.45
N LYS A 174 18.12 -16.21 37.01
CA LYS A 174 17.60 -17.37 36.25
C LYS A 174 18.36 -17.58 34.94
N LEU A 175 18.89 -16.51 34.36
CA LEU A 175 19.62 -16.52 33.09
C LEU A 175 21.14 -16.39 33.28
N GLY A 176 21.62 -16.44 34.52
CA GLY A 176 23.04 -16.27 34.84
C GLY A 176 23.54 -14.84 34.66
N LEU A 177 22.66 -13.85 34.79
CA LEU A 177 22.97 -12.42 34.70
C LEU A 177 22.95 -11.78 36.09
N THR A 178 23.67 -10.67 36.24
CA THR A 178 23.61 -9.77 37.40
C THR A 178 22.69 -8.60 37.10
N GLY A 179 22.08 -7.99 38.12
CA GLY A 179 21.21 -6.83 37.93
C GLY A 179 20.34 -6.54 39.16
N PRO A 180 19.53 -5.47 39.13
CA PRO A 180 19.32 -4.55 38.00
C PRO A 180 20.48 -3.57 37.78
N GLU A 181 20.81 -3.29 36.51
CA GLU A 181 21.83 -2.29 36.12
C GLU A 181 21.40 -1.60 34.82
N PRO A 182 20.52 -0.58 34.88
CA PRO A 182 20.04 0.11 33.68
C PRO A 182 21.18 0.87 32.99
N SER A 183 21.33 0.68 31.68
CA SER A 183 22.38 1.32 30.88
C SER A 183 22.25 2.84 30.86
N GLU A 184 23.37 3.55 30.63
CA GLU A 184 23.33 5.01 30.43
C GLU A 184 22.39 5.38 29.28
N GLN A 185 22.38 4.59 28.20
CA GLN A 185 21.47 4.76 27.08
C GLN A 185 20.01 4.68 27.52
N LEU A 186 19.61 3.64 28.27
CA LEU A 186 18.23 3.50 28.78
C LEU A 186 17.83 4.69 29.64
N GLN A 187 18.72 5.14 30.54
CA GLN A 187 18.43 6.22 31.48
C GLN A 187 18.06 7.54 30.79
N THR A 188 18.54 7.77 29.57
CA THR A 188 18.22 8.97 28.77
C THR A 188 16.92 8.89 27.97
N THR A 189 16.32 7.70 27.84
CA THR A 189 15.12 7.50 27.01
C THR A 189 13.87 8.20 27.57
N PHE A 190 12.92 8.54 26.69
CA PHE A 190 11.63 9.08 27.11
C PHE A 190 10.81 8.04 27.88
N SER A 191 10.88 6.76 27.50
CA SER A 191 10.15 5.70 28.18
C SER A 191 10.63 5.51 29.63
N TYR A 192 11.95 5.49 29.88
CA TYR A 192 12.50 5.33 31.23
C TYR A 192 12.21 6.53 32.16
N ARG A 193 12.12 7.74 31.59
CA ARG A 193 11.64 8.94 32.29
C ARG A 193 10.14 8.88 32.61
N GLY A 194 9.38 8.03 31.91
CA GLY A 194 7.94 7.90 32.06
C GLY A 194 7.15 8.89 31.21
N ASP A 195 7.72 9.36 30.10
CA ASP A 195 7.11 10.35 29.22
C ASP A 195 6.32 9.70 28.06
N THR A 196 6.72 8.50 27.62
CA THR A 196 6.09 7.77 26.50
C THR A 196 5.85 6.30 26.82
N GLY A 197 4.78 5.73 26.28
CA GLY A 197 4.48 4.29 26.40
C GLY A 197 5.21 3.42 25.37
N HIS A 198 5.80 4.04 24.34
CA HIS A 198 6.49 3.36 23.25
C HIS A 198 7.88 3.95 23.04
N GLU A 199 8.85 3.08 22.73
CA GLU A 199 10.21 3.49 22.40
C GLU A 199 10.61 3.00 21.00
N MET A 200 10.25 1.77 20.64
CA MET A 200 10.69 1.13 19.40
C MET A 200 9.56 0.92 18.39
N ASP A 201 9.85 1.23 17.12
CA ASP A 201 9.10 0.76 15.97
C ASP A 201 9.70 -0.56 15.47
N SER A 202 8.86 -1.60 15.34
CA SER A 202 9.26 -2.95 14.88
C SER A 202 8.86 -3.26 13.44
N SER A 203 8.60 -2.24 12.64
CA SER A 203 8.35 -2.38 11.20
C SER A 203 9.60 -2.76 10.40
N MET A 204 10.79 -2.46 10.94
CA MET A 204 12.08 -3.02 10.51
C MET A 204 12.97 -3.28 11.73
N VAL A 205 13.55 -4.48 11.83
CA VAL A 205 14.47 -4.87 12.91
C VAL A 205 15.68 -5.57 12.33
N LEU A 206 16.89 -5.10 12.63
CA LEU A 206 18.12 -5.75 12.18
C LEU A 206 18.89 -6.31 13.36
N ILE A 207 19.24 -7.60 13.32
CA ILE A 207 19.95 -8.31 14.39
C ILE A 207 20.95 -9.30 13.80
N ASP A 208 22.21 -9.21 14.22
CA ASP A 208 23.23 -10.24 14.11
C ASP A 208 23.17 -11.14 15.36
N LYS A 209 22.61 -12.33 15.18
CA LYS A 209 22.42 -13.32 16.23
C LYS A 209 23.74 -13.88 16.77
N THR A 210 24.83 -13.81 16.00
CA THR A 210 26.14 -14.32 16.43
C THR A 210 26.77 -13.46 17.54
N ARG A 211 26.27 -12.24 17.71
CA ARG A 211 26.77 -11.25 18.67
C ARG A 211 25.75 -10.88 19.73
N ALA A 212 24.64 -11.63 19.81
CA ALA A 212 23.54 -11.33 20.71
C ALA A 212 23.85 -11.68 22.18
N GLY A 213 24.92 -12.41 22.47
CA GLY A 213 25.23 -12.86 23.83
C GLY A 213 24.03 -13.60 24.45
N LYS A 214 23.55 -13.14 25.60
CA LYS A 214 22.36 -13.67 26.28
C LYS A 214 21.04 -13.05 25.81
N ALA A 215 21.05 -12.06 24.91
CA ALA A 215 19.85 -11.33 24.51
C ALA A 215 18.77 -12.23 23.90
N LEU A 216 19.11 -13.27 23.13
CA LEU A 216 18.10 -14.18 22.60
C LEU A 216 17.46 -15.08 23.68
N GLU A 217 18.19 -15.43 24.74
CA GLU A 217 17.63 -16.15 25.89
C GLU A 217 16.70 -15.25 26.72
N VAL A 218 17.09 -13.98 26.89
CA VAL A 218 16.25 -12.94 27.51
C VAL A 218 14.99 -12.70 26.65
N LEU A 219 15.12 -12.61 25.33
CA LEU A 219 13.98 -12.48 24.42
C LEU A 219 13.00 -13.65 24.61
N ARG A 220 13.51 -14.87 24.72
CA ARG A 220 12.70 -16.05 25.03
C ARG A 220 11.94 -15.88 26.35
N GLU A 221 12.60 -15.43 27.42
CA GLU A 221 11.95 -15.18 28.70
C GLU A 221 10.85 -14.12 28.59
N LEU A 222 11.12 -13.03 27.87
CA LEU A 222 10.16 -11.95 27.65
C LEU A 222 8.89 -12.44 26.95
N ILE A 223 9.04 -13.26 25.89
CA ILE A 223 7.91 -13.70 25.05
C ILE A 223 7.21 -14.97 25.57
N PHE A 224 7.84 -15.78 26.42
CA PHE A 224 7.18 -16.97 26.98
C PHE A 224 6.66 -16.78 28.40
N ASN A 225 7.22 -15.84 29.16
CA ASN A 225 6.84 -15.64 30.57
C ASN A 225 6.41 -14.20 30.84
N THR A 226 7.31 -13.22 30.68
CA THR A 226 7.07 -11.84 31.13
C THR A 226 5.83 -11.22 30.50
N ARG A 227 5.62 -11.35 29.18
CA ARG A 227 4.50 -10.71 28.48
C ARG A 227 3.11 -11.12 28.98
N PHE A 228 2.99 -12.30 29.59
CA PHE A 228 1.70 -12.81 30.09
C PHE A 228 1.32 -12.21 31.45
N HIS A 229 2.29 -11.66 32.17
CA HIS A 229 2.09 -11.02 33.47
C HIS A 229 2.22 -9.50 33.37
N LEU A 230 3.02 -9.01 32.43
CA LEU A 230 3.30 -7.60 32.24
C LEU A 230 3.02 -7.20 30.79
N GLN A 231 1.99 -6.38 30.58
CA GLN A 231 1.67 -5.81 29.27
C GLN A 231 2.59 -4.61 28.96
N PHE A 232 3.89 -4.87 28.80
CA PHE A 232 4.92 -3.83 28.61
C PHE A 232 4.98 -3.27 27.19
N SER A 233 4.33 -3.90 26.21
CA SER A 233 4.42 -3.51 24.79
C SER A 233 3.08 -3.62 24.05
N TRP A 234 2.93 -2.82 22.99
CA TRP A 234 1.92 -3.09 21.97
C TRP A 234 2.45 -4.19 21.04
N GLY A 235 2.03 -5.42 21.32
CA GLY A 235 2.57 -6.58 20.60
C GLY A 235 4.05 -6.79 20.95
N ASP A 236 4.85 -6.99 19.92
CA ASP A 236 6.26 -7.38 19.97
C ASP A 236 7.25 -6.23 20.13
N LYS A 237 6.83 -4.99 19.82
CA LYS A 237 7.70 -3.84 19.53
C LYS A 237 8.87 -3.64 20.48
N GLU A 238 8.59 -3.66 21.79
CA GLU A 238 9.61 -3.34 22.79
C GLU A 238 10.48 -4.55 23.15
N SER A 239 10.08 -5.76 22.76
CA SER A 239 10.74 -7.00 23.22
C SER A 239 12.15 -7.15 22.67
N PHE A 240 12.44 -6.65 21.46
CA PHE A 240 13.75 -6.79 20.83
C PHE A 240 14.83 -6.02 21.59
N TRP A 241 14.66 -4.71 21.77
CA TRP A 241 15.67 -3.89 22.43
C TRP A 241 15.73 -4.15 23.94
N LEU A 242 14.59 -4.42 24.59
CA LEU A 242 14.57 -4.81 26.00
C LEU A 242 15.36 -6.09 26.23
N ALA A 243 15.35 -7.01 25.27
CA ALA A 243 16.13 -8.22 25.39
C ALA A 243 17.65 -7.97 25.43
N TYR A 244 18.13 -6.96 24.69
CA TYR A 244 19.53 -6.54 24.72
C TYR A 244 19.86 -5.76 25.99
N GLU A 245 19.00 -4.81 26.38
CA GLU A 245 19.16 -4.01 27.60
C GLU A 245 19.23 -4.90 28.85
N LEU A 246 18.27 -5.82 29.02
CA LEU A 246 18.24 -6.73 30.16
C LEU A 246 19.34 -7.80 30.13
N ALA A 247 19.94 -8.06 28.96
CA ALA A 247 21.09 -8.94 28.81
C ALA A 247 22.43 -8.23 29.02
N HIS A 248 22.43 -6.91 29.30
CA HIS A 248 23.62 -6.06 29.37
C HIS A 248 24.45 -6.10 28.08
N GLN A 249 23.78 -6.25 26.93
CA GLN A 249 24.41 -6.28 25.62
C GLN A 249 24.22 -4.92 24.94
N GLU A 250 25.30 -4.33 24.40
CA GLU A 250 25.19 -3.09 23.64
C GLU A 250 24.24 -3.24 22.44
N TYR A 251 23.38 -2.25 22.23
CA TYR A 251 22.44 -2.19 21.11
C TYR A 251 22.34 -0.77 20.55
N PHE A 252 22.01 -0.68 19.27
CA PHE A 252 21.95 0.58 18.53
C PHE A 252 20.52 0.91 18.12
N PHE A 253 20.05 2.06 18.57
CA PHE A 253 18.91 2.75 17.98
C PHE A 253 19.40 3.77 16.96
N SER A 254 18.68 3.89 15.84
CA SER A 254 18.79 5.06 14.97
C SER A 254 18.70 6.33 15.83
N PRO A 255 19.60 7.29 15.65
CA PRO A 255 19.59 8.52 16.44
C PRO A 255 18.49 9.48 15.99
N TRP A 256 17.80 9.16 14.90
CA TRP A 256 16.74 9.96 14.32
C TRP A 256 15.39 9.60 14.93
N GLY A 257 14.57 10.63 15.20
CA GLY A 257 13.18 10.44 15.57
C GLY A 257 12.34 9.97 14.38
N LEU A 258 11.14 9.50 14.68
CA LEU A 258 10.19 9.04 13.67
C LEU A 258 9.64 10.21 12.86
N SER A 259 9.65 10.12 11.53
CA SER A 259 9.01 11.09 10.66
C SER A 259 7.62 10.62 10.23
N LEU A 260 6.74 11.55 9.88
CA LEU A 260 5.39 11.24 9.39
C LEU A 260 5.23 11.60 7.93
N LEU A 261 4.69 10.65 7.15
CA LEU A 261 4.26 10.84 5.78
C LEU A 261 2.81 11.35 5.76
N GLU A 262 2.56 12.38 4.94
CA GLU A 262 1.23 12.96 4.70
C GLU A 262 0.18 11.88 4.36
N SER A 263 -0.89 11.80 5.15
CA SER A 263 -1.92 10.75 5.01
C SER A 263 -3.32 11.26 4.67
N VAL A 264 -3.60 12.56 4.78
CA VAL A 264 -4.97 13.07 4.61
C VAL A 264 -5.15 13.76 3.26
N PRO A 265 -6.10 13.30 2.40
CA PRO A 265 -6.59 14.10 1.28
C PRO A 265 -7.52 15.22 1.81
N ASN A 266 -6.94 16.24 2.45
CA ASN A 266 -7.49 17.58 2.75
C ASN A 266 -6.79 18.19 3.98
N ASN A 267 -5.85 19.09 3.73
CA ASN A 267 -5.41 20.17 4.65
C ASN A 267 -4.29 19.90 5.69
N ASP A 268 -3.52 18.80 5.63
CA ASP A 268 -2.29 18.72 6.47
C ASP A 268 -1.35 19.91 6.16
N LEU A 269 -1.24 20.30 4.88
CA LEU A 269 -0.50 21.49 4.44
C LEU A 269 -1.12 22.83 4.85
N ALA A 270 -2.36 22.88 5.37
CA ALA A 270 -2.85 24.12 6.00
C ALA A 270 -2.18 24.40 7.35
N HIS A 271 -1.50 23.40 7.91
CA HIS A 271 -0.64 23.52 9.06
C HIS A 271 0.76 23.05 8.67
N PRO A 272 1.55 23.86 7.95
CA PRO A 272 2.85 23.44 7.37
C PRO A 272 3.87 22.93 8.40
N ASN A 273 3.62 23.20 9.68
CA ASN A 273 4.42 22.77 10.81
C ASN A 273 3.95 21.46 11.47
N THR A 274 2.79 20.92 11.08
CA THR A 274 2.19 19.72 11.67
C THR A 274 1.97 18.66 10.61
N MET A 275 2.47 17.44 10.84
CA MET A 275 2.28 16.31 9.93
C MET A 275 1.56 15.17 10.65
N CYS A 276 0.64 14.52 9.95
CA CYS A 276 -0.13 13.38 10.44
C CYS A 276 -0.03 12.21 9.45
N GLY A 277 0.25 11.00 9.93
CA GLY A 277 0.10 9.81 9.09
C GLY A 277 1.05 8.65 9.30
N SER A 278 1.51 8.09 8.17
CA SER A 278 2.28 6.85 8.12
C SER A 278 3.70 7.08 8.62
N MET A 279 4.30 6.05 9.21
CA MET A 279 5.63 6.16 9.84
C MET A 279 6.70 6.14 8.77
N ALA A 280 7.66 7.05 8.83
CA ALA A 280 8.77 7.17 7.90
C ALA A 280 10.08 7.21 8.66
N HIS A 281 11.09 6.53 8.14
CA HIS A 281 12.41 6.47 8.75
C HIS A 281 13.49 6.82 7.74
N PHE A 282 14.42 7.65 8.19
CA PHE A 282 15.62 8.00 7.45
C PHE A 282 16.75 6.99 7.70
N MET A 283 17.76 7.03 6.85
CA MET A 283 19.00 6.29 7.04
C MET A 283 19.58 6.54 8.44
N PRO A 284 19.97 5.49 9.19
CA PRO A 284 20.37 5.59 10.59
C PRO A 284 21.83 6.04 10.75
N THR A 285 22.22 7.06 10.00
CA THR A 285 23.59 7.60 10.04
C THR A 285 23.81 8.41 11.32
N GLU A 286 24.99 8.30 11.92
CA GLU A 286 25.30 9.01 13.16
C GLU A 286 25.71 10.48 12.91
N ASN A 287 26.09 10.83 11.66
CA ASN A 287 26.57 12.15 11.27
C ASN A 287 25.43 13.08 10.81
N ASP A 288 25.28 14.23 11.48
CA ASP A 288 24.27 15.26 11.17
C ASP A 288 24.44 15.91 9.80
N THR A 289 25.67 15.94 9.29
CA THR A 289 26.00 16.63 8.03
C THR A 289 25.74 15.79 6.79
N GLU A 290 25.51 14.49 6.96
CA GLU A 290 25.16 13.61 5.85
C GLU A 290 23.75 13.92 5.34
N LEU A 291 23.53 13.68 4.05
CA LEU A 291 22.25 13.94 3.41
C LEU A 291 21.13 13.13 4.10
N SER A 292 20.00 13.79 4.33
CA SER A 292 18.80 13.16 4.88
C SER A 292 18.16 12.24 3.83
N GLU A 293 18.59 10.99 3.79
CA GLU A 293 18.08 9.98 2.86
C GLU A 293 16.95 9.17 3.49
N LEU A 294 15.77 9.17 2.84
CA LEU A 294 14.63 8.38 3.28
C LEU A 294 14.92 6.89 3.04
N LEU A 295 14.84 6.05 4.07
CA LEU A 295 15.07 4.62 3.98
C LEU A 295 13.79 3.87 3.63
N TYR A 296 12.74 4.07 4.42
CA TYR A 296 11.46 3.39 4.22
C TYR A 296 10.28 4.12 4.87
N VAL A 297 9.08 3.74 4.44
CA VAL A 297 7.82 4.15 5.06
C VAL A 297 7.01 2.90 5.39
N ASN A 298 6.38 2.89 6.56
CA ASN A 298 5.47 1.84 7.00
C ASN A 298 4.04 2.39 7.12
N GLY A 299 3.11 1.73 6.42
CA GLY A 299 1.69 2.03 6.56
C GLY A 299 0.82 1.27 5.56
N LYS A 300 0.01 0.34 6.06
CA LYS A 300 -0.97 -0.46 5.31
C LYS A 300 -1.79 0.35 4.31
N ALA A 301 -2.21 1.55 4.72
CA ALA A 301 -2.99 2.46 3.89
C ALA A 301 -2.29 2.78 2.56
N LEU A 302 -0.95 2.83 2.51
CA LEU A 302 -0.21 3.16 1.28
C LEU A 302 -0.41 2.15 0.15
N LEU A 303 -0.76 0.90 0.49
CA LEU A 303 -0.96 -0.20 -0.46
C LEU A 303 -2.45 -0.54 -0.59
N GLU A 304 -3.17 -0.57 0.53
CA GLU A 304 -4.59 -0.89 0.57
C GLU A 304 -5.40 0.38 0.91
N PRO A 305 -6.23 0.89 -0.01
CA PRO A 305 -7.01 2.12 0.20
C PRO A 305 -7.93 2.10 1.42
N PHE A 306 -8.36 0.90 1.84
CA PHE A 306 -9.28 0.70 2.96
C PHE A 306 -8.76 -0.37 3.93
N PRO A 307 -7.66 -0.11 4.67
CA PRO A 307 -6.94 -1.13 5.43
C PRO A 307 -7.75 -1.76 6.58
N SER A 308 -8.83 -1.09 7.00
CA SER A 308 -9.79 -1.54 8.02
C SER A 308 -11.16 -1.93 7.44
N GLY A 309 -11.30 -1.95 6.12
CA GLY A 309 -12.58 -2.06 5.39
C GLY A 309 -13.31 -0.74 5.23
N VAL A 310 -14.11 -0.60 4.16
CA VAL A 310 -14.79 0.66 3.77
C VAL A 310 -15.61 1.25 4.93
N GLU A 311 -16.43 0.44 5.59
CA GLU A 311 -17.33 0.93 6.65
C GLU A 311 -16.59 1.50 7.87
N LYS A 312 -15.50 0.85 8.30
CA LYS A 312 -14.69 1.30 9.44
C LYS A 312 -13.78 2.47 9.08
N THR A 313 -13.30 2.54 7.83
CA THR A 313 -12.50 3.67 7.33
C THR A 313 -13.35 4.94 7.19
N VAL A 314 -14.59 4.82 6.70
CA VAL A 314 -15.55 5.94 6.60
C VAL A 314 -15.98 6.45 7.98
N LYS A 315 -16.11 5.56 8.98
CA LYS A 315 -16.40 5.92 10.38
C LYS A 315 -15.13 6.22 11.20
N GLY A 316 -13.94 6.09 10.62
CA GLY A 316 -12.65 6.14 11.29
C GLY A 316 -12.02 7.53 11.33
N LYS A 317 -10.83 7.64 11.93
CA LYS A 317 -10.07 8.89 11.98
C LYS A 317 -9.43 9.21 10.62
N ARG A 318 -9.49 10.48 10.20
CA ARG A 318 -8.98 10.96 8.91
C ARG A 318 -7.48 10.76 8.70
N SER A 319 -6.68 10.80 9.77
CA SER A 319 -5.24 10.49 9.82
C SER A 319 -4.88 9.04 9.42
N ARG A 320 -5.87 8.15 9.32
CA ARG A 320 -5.71 6.76 8.86
C ARG A 320 -6.25 6.55 7.46
N MET A 321 -6.60 7.63 6.77
CA MET A 321 -7.10 7.58 5.40
C MET A 321 -5.95 7.39 4.42
N PHE A 322 -6.35 6.98 3.23
CA PHE A 322 -5.46 6.74 2.12
C PHE A 322 -5.10 8.05 1.42
N ASN A 323 -3.82 8.42 1.47
CA ASN A 323 -3.27 9.43 0.56
C ASN A 323 -2.70 8.75 -0.67
N LEU A 324 -3.35 8.99 -1.80
CA LEU A 324 -2.98 8.43 -3.08
C LEU A 324 -1.67 8.99 -3.62
N ASN A 325 -1.38 10.25 -3.32
CA ASN A 325 -0.22 10.96 -3.83
C ASN A 325 0.37 11.86 -2.75
N PRO A 326 0.99 11.28 -1.71
CA PRO A 326 1.64 12.07 -0.67
C PRO A 326 2.75 12.90 -1.29
N THR A 327 2.89 14.14 -0.80
CA THR A 327 3.85 15.10 -1.34
C THR A 327 4.92 15.51 -0.35
N HIS A 328 4.63 15.41 0.95
CA HIS A 328 5.50 15.88 2.02
C HIS A 328 5.68 14.84 3.13
N LEU A 329 6.76 15.01 3.88
CA LEU A 329 7.03 14.30 5.13
C LEU A 329 7.62 15.23 6.18
N THR A 330 7.55 14.82 7.44
CA THR A 330 8.31 15.47 8.53
C THR A 330 9.82 15.40 8.22
N PRO A 331 10.57 16.51 8.35
CA PRO A 331 12.02 16.51 8.22
C PRO A 331 12.69 15.54 9.19
N ARG A 332 13.91 15.10 8.85
CA ARG A 332 14.76 14.33 9.77
C ARG A 332 15.16 15.20 10.95
N TYR A 333 15.05 14.67 12.17
CA TYR A 333 15.42 15.36 13.41
C TYR A 333 16.01 14.37 14.43
N ARG A 334 16.86 14.85 15.35
CA ARG A 334 17.43 14.02 16.41
C ARG A 334 16.36 13.63 17.41
N HIS A 335 16.29 12.35 17.75
CA HIS A 335 15.32 11.85 18.72
C HIS A 335 15.46 12.53 20.09
N ALA A 336 16.70 12.79 20.53
CA ALA A 336 16.99 13.45 21.82
C ALA A 336 16.44 14.89 21.89
N ASP A 337 16.28 15.56 20.75
CA ASP A 337 15.84 16.95 20.65
C ASP A 337 14.31 17.07 20.57
N PHE A 338 13.57 15.96 20.67
CA PHE A 338 12.12 15.98 20.56
C PHE A 338 11.47 16.74 21.72
N ASP A 339 10.71 17.79 21.39
CA ASP A 339 9.93 18.55 22.36
C ASP A 339 8.59 17.84 22.66
N LEU A 340 8.46 17.31 23.88
CA LEU A 340 7.24 16.66 24.38
C LEU A 340 5.98 17.54 24.35
N ALA A 341 6.11 18.88 24.28
CA ALA A 341 4.97 19.77 24.13
C ALA A 341 4.32 19.67 22.73
N THR A 342 5.06 19.17 21.74
CA THR A 342 4.58 18.97 20.36
C THR A 342 3.77 17.68 20.16
N SER A 343 3.92 16.71 21.08
CA SER A 343 3.16 15.47 21.08
C SER A 343 1.73 15.68 21.65
N LYS A 344 0.89 16.42 20.92
CA LYS A 344 -0.52 16.62 21.32
C LYS A 344 -1.42 15.44 20.96
N SER A 345 -1.06 14.69 19.93
CA SER A 345 -1.81 13.52 19.50
C SER A 345 -0.85 12.38 19.18
N PHE A 346 -1.36 11.15 19.25
CA PHE A 346 -0.57 9.98 18.86
C PHE A 346 -0.33 9.90 17.35
N GLU A 347 -1.17 10.51 16.52
CA GLU A 347 -1.15 10.31 15.06
C GLU A 347 -0.49 11.45 14.29
N CYS A 348 -0.23 12.57 14.98
CA CYS A 348 0.35 13.78 14.41
C CYS A 348 1.49 14.30 15.28
N MET A 349 2.48 14.91 14.63
CA MET A 349 3.55 15.65 15.29
C MET A 349 3.44 17.11 14.93
N ASP A 350 3.16 17.94 15.93
CA ASP A 350 3.06 19.39 15.77
C ASP A 350 4.47 20.02 15.71
N ASN A 351 4.60 21.20 15.12
CA ASN A 351 5.82 22.02 15.14
C ASN A 351 7.14 21.39 14.65
N LEU A 352 7.11 20.28 13.92
CA LEU A 352 8.31 19.67 13.33
C LEU A 352 8.57 20.09 11.87
N GLY A 353 7.62 20.81 11.25
CA GLY A 353 7.77 21.24 9.86
C GLY A 353 7.39 20.15 8.86
N SER A 354 7.52 20.51 7.59
CA SER A 354 7.31 19.63 6.44
C SER A 354 8.37 19.91 5.38
N VAL A 355 8.85 18.85 4.72
CA VAL A 355 9.74 18.93 3.56
C VAL A 355 9.16 18.10 2.40
N PRO A 356 9.46 18.45 1.15
CA PRO A 356 9.04 17.66 0.00
C PRO A 356 9.61 16.25 0.04
N LEU A 357 8.85 15.27 -0.46
CA LEU A 357 9.34 13.91 -0.65
C LEU A 357 10.46 13.85 -1.71
N PRO A 358 11.41 12.91 -1.59
CA PRO A 358 12.38 12.66 -2.64
C PRO A 358 11.69 12.29 -3.96
N HIS A 359 12.22 12.79 -5.08
CA HIS A 359 11.65 12.56 -6.42
C HIS A 359 11.50 11.08 -6.80
N TYR A 360 12.29 10.19 -6.19
CA TYR A 360 12.22 8.75 -6.42
C TYR A 360 11.10 8.05 -5.65
N PHE A 361 10.53 8.68 -4.61
CA PHE A 361 9.57 8.06 -3.69
C PHE A 361 8.34 7.55 -4.44
N PHE A 362 7.72 8.39 -5.27
CA PHE A 362 6.50 8.05 -5.99
C PHE A 362 6.70 6.83 -6.90
N ASN A 363 7.85 6.75 -7.59
CA ASN A 363 8.18 5.60 -8.43
C ASN A 363 8.30 4.30 -7.63
N ARG A 364 8.84 4.36 -6.41
CA ARG A 364 8.95 3.19 -5.51
C ARG A 364 7.58 2.76 -4.99
N LEU A 365 6.78 3.72 -4.49
CA LEU A 365 5.43 3.46 -4.01
C LEU A 365 4.55 2.86 -5.10
N LEU A 366 4.64 3.38 -6.31
CA LEU A 366 3.91 2.90 -7.47
C LEU A 366 4.31 1.47 -7.86
N ARG A 367 5.60 1.16 -7.97
CA ARG A 367 6.05 -0.21 -8.26
C ARG A 367 5.56 -1.18 -7.18
N ARG A 368 5.66 -0.78 -5.91
CA ARG A 368 5.14 -1.52 -4.77
C ARG A 368 3.63 -1.78 -4.87
N ARG A 369 2.82 -0.77 -5.22
CA ARG A 369 1.36 -0.88 -5.48
C ARG A 369 1.05 -1.78 -6.67
N PHE A 370 1.82 -1.66 -7.76
CA PHE A 370 1.63 -2.48 -8.96
C PHE A 370 1.80 -3.98 -8.63
N HIS A 371 2.85 -4.35 -7.90
CA HIS A 371 3.01 -5.73 -7.45
C HIS A 371 1.92 -6.16 -6.47
N TYR A 372 1.50 -5.29 -5.56
CA TYR A 372 0.42 -5.59 -4.62
C TYR A 372 -0.89 -5.89 -5.35
N PHE A 373 -1.29 -5.01 -6.27
CA PHE A 373 -2.48 -5.17 -7.10
C PHE A 373 -2.41 -6.41 -7.99
N ALA A 374 -1.24 -6.71 -8.56
CA ALA A 374 -1.05 -7.92 -9.35
C ALA A 374 -1.26 -9.20 -8.52
N ALA A 375 -0.84 -9.20 -7.25
CA ALA A 375 -1.07 -10.31 -6.33
C ALA A 375 -2.56 -10.43 -5.95
N GLU A 376 -3.24 -9.31 -5.64
CA GLU A 376 -4.67 -9.28 -5.27
C GLU A 376 -5.60 -9.67 -6.44
N THR A 377 -5.26 -9.29 -7.67
CA THR A 377 -6.10 -9.52 -8.86
C THR A 377 -5.74 -10.76 -9.66
N ASN A 378 -4.82 -11.58 -9.16
CA ASN A 378 -4.31 -12.78 -9.81
C ASN A 378 -3.62 -12.55 -11.17
N ALA A 379 -3.12 -11.34 -11.41
CA ALA A 379 -2.35 -10.98 -12.60
C ALA A 379 -0.87 -11.36 -12.45
N TYR A 380 -0.60 -12.63 -12.15
CA TYR A 380 0.71 -13.05 -11.64
C TYR A 380 1.89 -12.90 -12.61
N GLU A 381 1.64 -12.79 -13.91
CA GLU A 381 2.70 -12.50 -14.90
C GLU A 381 3.34 -11.13 -14.65
N ALA A 382 2.58 -10.17 -14.14
CA ALA A 382 3.08 -8.83 -13.81
C ALA A 382 4.00 -8.80 -12.58
N LEU A 383 4.02 -9.87 -11.76
CA LEU A 383 4.88 -9.95 -10.58
C LEU A 383 6.36 -10.15 -10.92
N ASP A 384 6.68 -10.59 -12.13
CA ASP A 384 8.06 -10.86 -12.53
C ASP A 384 8.76 -9.65 -13.16
N ASP A 385 8.01 -8.56 -13.37
CA ASP A 385 8.53 -7.32 -13.91
C ASP A 385 9.03 -6.37 -12.81
N CYS A 386 10.18 -5.75 -13.05
CA CYS A 386 10.70 -4.64 -12.26
C CYS A 386 10.73 -3.37 -13.13
N PRO A 387 9.61 -2.64 -13.30
CA PRO A 387 9.58 -1.44 -14.11
C PRO A 387 10.66 -0.44 -13.65
N LYS A 388 11.70 -0.23 -14.47
CA LYS A 388 12.86 0.64 -14.15
C LYS A 388 12.68 2.10 -14.59
N ARG A 389 11.76 2.37 -15.51
CA ARG A 389 11.52 3.73 -16.02
C ARG A 389 10.39 4.37 -15.26
N THR A 390 10.61 5.63 -14.89
CA THR A 390 9.55 6.58 -14.58
C THR A 390 8.41 6.33 -15.54
N PHE A 391 7.30 6.05 -14.92
CA PHE A 391 6.02 5.84 -15.51
C PHE A 391 5.52 7.16 -16.10
N SER A 392 6.22 7.76 -17.08
CA SER A 392 5.73 8.96 -17.81
C SER A 392 4.41 8.69 -18.54
N THR A 393 4.11 7.40 -18.73
CA THR A 393 2.86 6.89 -19.28
C THR A 393 1.91 6.36 -18.20
N VAL A 394 2.32 6.24 -16.94
CA VAL A 394 1.55 5.56 -15.88
C VAL A 394 1.18 6.48 -14.72
N ASP A 395 1.63 7.73 -14.72
CA ASP A 395 0.78 8.83 -14.24
C ASP A 395 -0.60 8.81 -14.94
N LYS A 396 -0.70 8.22 -16.14
CA LYS A 396 -1.96 8.05 -16.88
C LYS A 396 -2.64 6.69 -16.67
N VAL A 397 -1.93 5.68 -16.15
CA VAL A 397 -2.42 4.32 -15.93
C VAL A 397 -2.79 4.10 -14.47
N ILE A 398 -2.12 4.70 -13.49
CA ILE A 398 -2.53 4.71 -12.08
C ILE A 398 -3.79 5.55 -11.91
N HIS A 399 -3.85 6.74 -12.54
CA HIS A 399 -5.11 7.48 -12.63
C HIS A 399 -6.20 6.71 -13.41
N HIS A 400 -5.84 5.69 -14.20
CA HIS A 400 -6.81 4.79 -14.86
C HIS A 400 -7.24 3.63 -13.97
N LEU A 401 -6.30 3.02 -13.23
CA LEU A 401 -6.47 1.82 -12.39
C LEU A 401 -7.06 2.16 -11.02
N GLU A 402 -6.68 3.27 -10.40
CA GLU A 402 -7.28 3.78 -9.15
C GLU A 402 -8.69 4.35 -9.40
N ALA A 403 -8.95 4.83 -10.63
CA ALA A 403 -10.30 5.11 -11.11
C ALA A 403 -11.07 3.84 -11.53
N GLU A 404 -10.41 2.69 -11.66
CA GLU A 404 -11.03 1.38 -11.93
C GLU A 404 -11.30 0.58 -10.66
N GLU A 405 -10.52 0.69 -9.58
CA GLU A 405 -10.87 0.12 -8.27
C GLU A 405 -11.98 0.88 -7.57
N ALA A 406 -12.00 2.21 -7.70
CA ALA A 406 -13.17 3.02 -7.33
C ALA A 406 -14.40 2.71 -8.22
N ARG A 407 -14.22 2.12 -9.43
CA ARG A 407 -15.31 1.61 -10.27
C ARG A 407 -15.68 0.16 -9.98
N ASN A 408 -14.75 -0.70 -9.57
CA ASN A 408 -15.00 -2.12 -9.37
C ASN A 408 -15.70 -2.43 -8.04
N MET A 409 -15.70 -1.50 -7.08
CA MET A 409 -16.65 -1.51 -5.95
C MET A 409 -18.12 -1.27 -6.37
N LEU A 410 -18.39 -0.95 -7.65
CA LEU A 410 -19.72 -0.79 -8.23
C LEU A 410 -19.96 -1.61 -9.52
N GLY A 411 -19.16 -2.66 -9.75
CA GLY A 411 -19.54 -3.77 -10.63
C GLY A 411 -18.76 -3.92 -11.94
N GLY A 412 -17.98 -5.02 -12.01
CA GLY A 412 -18.09 -6.03 -13.09
C GLY A 412 -17.47 -5.77 -14.47
N VAL A 413 -16.40 -6.55 -14.73
CA VAL A 413 -16.03 -7.25 -15.99
C VAL A 413 -14.95 -6.63 -16.91
N ASN A 414 -13.74 -7.23 -16.79
CA ASN A 414 -12.73 -7.62 -17.79
C ASN A 414 -12.34 -6.68 -18.96
N ALA A 415 -11.05 -6.35 -18.98
CA ALA A 415 -10.28 -6.14 -20.21
C ALA A 415 -8.93 -6.87 -20.12
N ALA A 416 -8.74 -7.91 -20.94
CA ALA A 416 -7.50 -8.23 -21.66
C ALA A 416 -7.59 -9.61 -22.31
N LEU A 417 -7.86 -9.62 -23.61
CA LEU A 417 -7.33 -10.54 -24.62
C LEU A 417 -7.91 -10.00 -25.93
N GLY A 418 -7.12 -9.98 -27.01
CA GLY A 418 -7.39 -9.24 -28.26
C GLY A 418 -8.61 -9.67 -29.07
N ILE A 419 -9.71 -10.03 -28.43
CA ILE A 419 -10.97 -10.52 -28.94
C ILE A 419 -12.00 -9.40 -28.75
N ALA A 420 -12.37 -8.75 -29.86
CA ALA A 420 -13.45 -7.76 -29.89
C ALA A 420 -14.65 -8.32 -30.68
N PRO A 421 -15.90 -7.99 -30.29
CA PRO A 421 -17.07 -8.48 -31.00
C PRO A 421 -17.04 -8.04 -32.46
N CYS A 422 -17.40 -8.94 -33.36
CA CYS A 422 -17.46 -8.66 -34.78
C CYS A 422 -18.55 -7.63 -35.05
N GLU A 423 -18.18 -6.50 -35.64
CA GLU A 423 -19.08 -5.36 -35.88
C GLU A 423 -20.26 -5.66 -36.82
N ASN A 424 -20.28 -6.84 -37.46
CA ASN A 424 -21.41 -7.28 -38.26
C ASN A 424 -22.32 -8.30 -37.55
N CYS A 425 -21.77 -9.19 -36.73
CA CYS A 425 -22.52 -10.34 -36.18
C CYS A 425 -22.39 -10.52 -34.66
N GLY A 426 -21.65 -9.63 -33.98
CA GLY A 426 -21.44 -9.64 -32.53
C GLY A 426 -20.50 -10.74 -32.01
N GLN A 427 -20.16 -11.73 -32.83
CA GLN A 427 -19.35 -12.87 -32.39
C GLN A 427 -17.91 -12.46 -32.04
N PRO A 428 -17.30 -13.04 -31.00
CA PRO A 428 -15.95 -12.69 -30.58
C PRO A 428 -14.93 -12.88 -31.71
N SER A 429 -14.10 -11.88 -31.99
CA SER A 429 -13.12 -11.89 -33.07
C SER A 429 -11.76 -11.36 -32.63
N SER A 430 -10.72 -12.17 -32.84
CA SER A 430 -9.32 -11.72 -32.73
C SER A 430 -8.79 -11.06 -34.00
N LYS A 431 -9.55 -11.11 -35.08
CA LYS A 431 -9.15 -10.63 -36.41
C LYS A 431 -9.60 -9.17 -36.60
N ARG A 432 -8.66 -8.34 -37.06
CA ARG A 432 -8.88 -6.92 -37.34
C ARG A 432 -8.72 -6.61 -38.82
N CYS A 433 -9.38 -5.53 -39.26
CA CYS A 433 -9.24 -4.99 -40.61
C CYS A 433 -7.76 -4.81 -40.94
N SER A 434 -7.30 -5.44 -42.03
CA SER A 434 -5.90 -5.46 -42.41
C SER A 434 -5.35 -4.08 -42.76
N ARG A 435 -6.21 -3.13 -43.17
CA ARG A 435 -5.85 -1.75 -43.54
C ARG A 435 -5.71 -0.84 -42.33
N CYS A 436 -6.80 -0.57 -41.61
CA CYS A 436 -6.79 0.41 -40.52
C CYS A 436 -6.42 -0.18 -39.15
N LYS A 437 -6.51 -1.51 -38.97
CA LYS A 437 -6.34 -2.24 -37.70
C LYS A 437 -7.29 -1.80 -36.56
N ALA A 438 -8.22 -0.88 -36.81
CA ALA A 438 -9.13 -0.31 -35.81
C ALA A 438 -10.50 -1.01 -35.73
N PHE A 439 -10.82 -1.87 -36.68
CA PHE A 439 -12.14 -2.51 -36.82
C PHE A 439 -12.05 -4.03 -36.71
N SER A 440 -12.96 -4.67 -35.98
CA SER A 440 -12.91 -6.12 -35.67
C SER A 440 -13.94 -6.92 -36.46
N VAL A 441 -13.50 -7.97 -37.17
CA VAL A 441 -14.35 -8.82 -38.03
C VAL A 441 -13.93 -10.27 -37.97
N CYS A 442 -14.86 -11.18 -37.68
CA CYS A 442 -14.52 -12.59 -37.46
C CYS A 442 -14.18 -13.35 -38.76
N ARG A 443 -14.76 -12.94 -39.90
CA ARG A 443 -14.60 -13.61 -41.20
C ARG A 443 -14.84 -12.66 -42.38
N GLN A 444 -14.33 -13.04 -43.56
CA GLN A 444 -14.40 -12.23 -44.78
C GLN A 444 -15.84 -11.86 -45.17
N ALA A 445 -16.80 -12.78 -45.01
CA ALA A 445 -18.21 -12.48 -45.29
C ALA A 445 -18.76 -11.33 -44.41
N CYS A 446 -18.36 -11.28 -43.14
CA CYS A 446 -18.75 -10.20 -42.22
C CYS A 446 -18.04 -8.89 -42.54
N MET A 447 -16.81 -8.95 -43.05
CA MET A 447 -16.10 -7.78 -43.56
C MET A 447 -16.81 -7.19 -44.77
N VAL A 448 -17.19 -8.02 -45.76
CA VAL A 448 -17.93 -7.58 -46.95
C VAL A 448 -19.27 -6.96 -46.57
N ALA A 449 -20.01 -7.59 -45.66
CA ALA A 449 -21.30 -7.09 -45.19
C ALA A 449 -21.18 -5.73 -44.48
N ALA A 450 -20.15 -5.53 -43.66
CA ALA A 450 -19.93 -4.27 -42.94
C ALA A 450 -19.08 -3.25 -43.72
N TRP A 451 -18.54 -3.61 -44.90
CA TRP A 451 -17.56 -2.79 -45.61
C TRP A 451 -18.11 -1.44 -46.04
N HIS A 452 -19.36 -1.39 -46.50
CA HIS A 452 -20.00 -0.13 -46.92
C HIS A 452 -20.07 0.89 -45.77
N LYS A 453 -20.22 0.43 -44.51
CA LYS A 453 -20.24 1.28 -43.31
C LYS A 453 -18.82 1.58 -42.82
N HIS A 454 -17.91 0.62 -42.92
CA HIS A 454 -16.56 0.74 -42.37
C HIS A 454 -15.58 1.46 -43.31
N LYS A 455 -15.71 1.32 -44.63
CA LYS A 455 -14.78 1.85 -45.63
C LYS A 455 -14.48 3.36 -45.46
N PRO A 456 -15.47 4.25 -45.24
CA PRO A 456 -15.20 5.68 -45.08
C PRO A 456 -14.27 5.97 -43.90
N ASP A 457 -14.46 5.28 -42.77
CA ASP A 457 -13.64 5.47 -41.58
C ASP A 457 -12.30 4.76 -41.68
N CYS A 458 -12.26 3.61 -42.36
CA CYS A 458 -11.01 2.93 -42.71
C CYS A 458 -10.11 3.82 -43.56
N ASP A 459 -10.66 4.50 -44.56
CA ASP A 459 -9.90 5.36 -45.47
C ASP A 459 -9.36 6.60 -44.74
N LYS A 460 -10.15 7.20 -43.83
CA LYS A 460 -9.69 8.32 -42.97
C LYS A 460 -8.51 7.92 -42.06
N VAL A 461 -8.58 6.75 -41.43
CA VAL A 461 -7.50 6.27 -40.54
C VAL A 461 -6.23 5.99 -41.32
N VAL A 462 -6.35 5.47 -42.55
CA VAL A 462 -5.19 5.23 -43.42
C VAL A 462 -4.58 6.55 -43.91
N GLU A 463 -5.40 7.53 -44.27
CA GLU A 463 -4.93 8.84 -44.72
C GLU A 463 -4.24 9.62 -43.60
N ALA A 464 -4.82 9.61 -42.39
CA ALA A 464 -4.19 10.21 -41.21
C ALA A 464 -2.82 9.58 -40.90
N ARG A 465 -2.67 8.26 -41.06
CA ARG A 465 -1.37 7.58 -40.89
C ARG A 465 -0.33 8.04 -41.91
N LYS A 466 -0.71 8.17 -43.18
CA LYS A 466 0.19 8.65 -44.23
C LYS A 466 0.66 10.08 -43.97
N GLN A 467 -0.22 10.95 -43.49
CA GLN A 467 0.14 12.33 -43.16
C GLN A 467 1.10 12.41 -41.96
N LEU A 468 0.94 11.52 -40.98
CA LEU A 468 1.83 11.41 -39.82
C LEU A 468 3.20 10.81 -40.19
N GLU A 469 3.24 9.82 -41.07
CA GLU A 469 4.49 9.24 -41.60
C GLU A 469 5.26 10.26 -42.46
N ALA A 470 4.56 11.06 -43.28
CA ALA A 470 5.15 12.13 -44.09
C ALA A 470 5.70 13.28 -43.23
N ALA A 471 5.18 13.47 -42.02
CA ALA A 471 5.68 14.43 -41.03
C ALA A 471 6.84 13.88 -40.18
N GLY A 472 7.42 12.72 -40.53
CA GLY A 472 8.57 12.14 -39.83
C GLY A 472 8.26 11.56 -38.45
N THR A 473 6.98 11.37 -38.12
CA THR A 473 6.55 10.82 -36.83
C THR A 473 6.39 9.31 -36.95
N SER A 474 7.13 8.52 -36.16
CA SER A 474 6.91 7.07 -36.12
C SER A 474 5.58 6.78 -35.44
N VAL A 475 4.62 6.22 -36.18
CA VAL A 475 3.27 5.98 -35.67
C VAL A 475 3.22 4.64 -34.92
N SER A 476 3.77 4.60 -33.70
CA SER A 476 3.40 3.61 -32.69
C SER A 476 2.31 4.22 -31.81
N GLY A 477 1.08 3.75 -31.96
CA GLY A 477 -0.13 4.41 -31.43
C GLY A 477 -0.17 4.67 -29.92
N GLU A 478 0.27 5.85 -29.48
CA GLU A 478 -0.05 6.40 -28.17
C GLU A 478 -1.32 7.29 -28.21
N PRO A 479 -2.18 7.30 -27.17
CA PRO A 479 -3.46 7.99 -27.17
C PRO A 479 -3.32 9.51 -26.95
N CYS A 480 -4.22 10.28 -27.56
CA CYS A 480 -4.32 11.74 -27.41
C CYS A 480 -4.37 12.17 -25.94
N LEU A 481 -3.46 13.07 -25.55
CA LEU A 481 -3.37 13.62 -24.20
C LEU A 481 -4.18 14.91 -24.10
N MET A 482 -4.96 15.05 -23.03
CA MET A 482 -5.57 16.32 -22.62
C MET A 482 -4.82 16.84 -21.39
N ASP A 483 -4.63 18.15 -21.32
CA ASP A 483 -4.06 18.79 -20.15
C ASP A 483 -5.05 18.77 -18.95
N PRO A 484 -4.54 18.85 -17.71
CA PRO A 484 -5.38 18.79 -16.51
C PRO A 484 -6.45 19.89 -16.41
N GLU A 485 -6.17 21.09 -16.92
CA GLU A 485 -7.10 22.23 -16.85
C GLU A 485 -8.31 22.00 -17.77
N THR A 486 -8.08 21.46 -18.96
CA THR A 486 -9.13 21.00 -19.88
C THR A 486 -10.00 19.93 -19.23
N VAL A 487 -9.40 18.95 -18.54
CA VAL A 487 -10.17 17.90 -17.84
C VAL A 487 -11.01 18.48 -16.70
N MET A 488 -10.46 19.41 -15.91
CA MET A 488 -11.21 20.09 -14.85
C MET A 488 -12.39 20.89 -15.41
N ARG A 489 -12.17 21.67 -16.47
CA ARG A 489 -13.23 22.43 -17.16
C ARG A 489 -14.34 21.53 -17.66
N LEU A 490 -14.00 20.39 -18.29
CA LEU A 490 -14.99 19.44 -18.79
C LEU A 490 -15.75 18.71 -17.67
N ASN A 491 -15.09 18.38 -16.56
CA ASN A 491 -15.76 17.81 -15.39
C ASN A 491 -16.74 18.80 -14.74
N HIS A 492 -16.36 20.09 -14.66
CA HIS A 492 -17.21 21.12 -14.07
C HIS A 492 -18.55 21.27 -14.81
N ARG A 493 -18.58 21.04 -16.14
CA ARG A 493 -19.83 21.03 -16.94
C ARG A 493 -20.83 19.98 -16.47
N GLY A 494 -20.34 18.80 -16.10
CA GLY A 494 -21.17 17.73 -15.55
C GLY A 494 -21.65 18.08 -14.14
N LEU A 495 -20.73 18.51 -13.27
CA LEU A 495 -21.01 18.85 -11.87
C LEU A 495 -22.03 19.99 -11.73
N ALA A 496 -22.01 20.99 -12.62
CA ALA A 496 -23.00 22.05 -12.61
C ALA A 496 -24.45 21.53 -12.77
N MET A 497 -24.65 20.38 -13.42
CA MET A 497 -25.99 19.76 -13.52
C MET A 497 -26.40 19.05 -12.22
N TYR A 498 -25.44 18.52 -11.47
CA TYR A 498 -25.68 17.95 -10.13
C TYR A 498 -26.13 19.06 -9.17
N ASP A 499 -25.43 20.19 -9.17
CA ASP A 499 -25.79 21.36 -8.37
C ASP A 499 -27.16 21.94 -8.78
N LYS A 500 -27.42 22.07 -10.09
CA LYS A 500 -28.71 22.57 -10.64
C LYS A 500 -29.91 21.77 -10.14
N HIS A 501 -29.76 20.45 -10.00
CA HIS A 501 -30.84 19.56 -9.58
C HIS A 501 -30.83 19.28 -8.07
N GLY A 502 -29.84 19.81 -7.33
CA GLY A 502 -29.69 19.61 -5.88
C GLY A 502 -29.35 18.16 -5.51
N VAL A 503 -28.49 17.52 -6.30
CA VAL A 503 -28.20 16.09 -6.24
C VAL A 503 -26.71 15.87 -6.03
N SER A 504 -26.31 15.16 -4.98
CA SER A 504 -24.91 14.79 -4.74
C SER A 504 -24.47 13.52 -5.50
N GLU A 505 -25.41 12.64 -5.85
CA GLU A 505 -25.16 11.38 -6.56
C GLU A 505 -26.30 11.04 -7.54
N PRO A 506 -26.02 10.47 -8.72
CA PRO A 506 -27.05 10.28 -9.73
C PRO A 506 -28.14 9.31 -9.25
N PRO A 507 -29.43 9.69 -9.34
CA PRO A 507 -30.52 8.95 -8.73
C PRO A 507 -30.65 7.55 -9.34
N GLY A 508 -30.61 6.51 -8.50
CA GLY A 508 -30.74 5.11 -8.92
C GLY A 508 -32.17 4.57 -8.91
N ARG A 509 -32.29 3.28 -9.26
CA ARG A 509 -33.54 2.51 -9.14
C ARG A 509 -34.01 2.49 -7.68
N GLY A 510 -35.24 2.91 -7.41
CA GLY A 510 -35.78 3.04 -6.04
C GLY A 510 -35.52 4.40 -5.35
N SER A 511 -34.86 5.35 -6.02
CA SER A 511 -34.70 6.72 -5.49
C SER A 511 -36.05 7.41 -5.24
N THR A 512 -36.17 8.09 -4.10
CA THR A 512 -37.32 8.91 -3.67
C THR A 512 -37.51 10.17 -4.50
N MET A 513 -36.60 10.46 -5.45
CA MET A 513 -36.73 11.58 -6.35
C MET A 513 -37.94 11.43 -7.28
N PRO A 514 -38.80 12.46 -7.40
CA PRO A 514 -39.92 12.45 -8.32
C PRO A 514 -39.48 12.15 -9.76
N LEU A 515 -40.25 11.32 -10.47
CA LEU A 515 -39.90 10.83 -11.82
C LEU A 515 -39.59 11.96 -12.81
N ASN A 516 -40.39 13.04 -12.80
CA ASN A 516 -40.17 14.20 -13.65
C ASN A 516 -38.83 14.91 -13.37
N LYS A 517 -38.44 15.03 -12.10
CA LYS A 517 -37.12 15.58 -11.71
C LYS A 517 -35.99 14.64 -12.13
N LYS A 518 -36.20 13.33 -11.98
CA LYS A 518 -35.25 12.30 -12.41
C LYS A 518 -35.00 12.34 -13.92
N LEU A 519 -36.07 12.39 -14.71
CA LEU A 519 -36.01 12.52 -16.17
C LEU A 519 -35.32 13.82 -16.60
N ALA A 520 -35.63 14.94 -15.95
CA ALA A 520 -35.00 16.23 -16.22
C ALA A 520 -33.50 16.23 -15.91
N PHE A 521 -33.09 15.63 -14.79
CA PHE A 521 -31.68 15.46 -14.42
C PHE A 521 -30.92 14.66 -15.49
N PHE A 522 -31.39 13.47 -15.85
CA PHE A 522 -30.71 12.63 -16.84
C PHE A 522 -30.66 13.30 -18.22
N LEU A 523 -31.73 13.97 -18.63
CA LEU A 523 -31.76 14.73 -19.89
C LEU A 523 -30.70 15.84 -19.91
N ASP A 524 -30.62 16.64 -18.85
CA ASP A 524 -29.66 17.74 -18.75
C ASP A 524 -28.20 17.24 -18.73
N VAL A 525 -27.92 16.17 -17.97
CA VAL A 525 -26.58 15.56 -17.94
C VAL A 525 -26.23 14.95 -19.29
N LEU A 526 -27.16 14.28 -19.98
CA LEU A 526 -26.91 13.76 -21.33
C LEU A 526 -26.66 14.90 -22.33
N LYS A 527 -27.42 15.99 -22.23
CA LYS A 527 -27.28 17.16 -23.11
C LYS A 527 -25.90 17.82 -22.99
N VAL A 528 -25.38 18.03 -21.79
CA VAL A 528 -24.06 18.69 -21.60
C VAL A 528 -22.87 17.82 -22.03
N HIS A 529 -23.07 16.52 -22.21
CA HIS A 529 -22.06 15.58 -22.69
C HIS A 529 -22.26 15.16 -24.16
N ASP A 530 -23.29 15.67 -24.82
CA ASP A 530 -23.62 15.29 -26.18
C ASP A 530 -22.65 15.89 -27.20
N THR A 531 -21.79 15.04 -27.75
CA THR A 531 -20.79 15.45 -28.75
C THR A 531 -21.36 15.83 -30.11
N SER A 532 -22.65 15.56 -30.34
CA SER A 532 -23.35 16.01 -31.54
C SER A 532 -23.91 17.44 -31.42
N SER A 533 -23.90 18.02 -30.21
CA SER A 533 -24.40 19.37 -29.98
C SER A 533 -23.55 20.44 -30.70
N PRO A 534 -24.18 21.53 -31.19
CA PRO A 534 -23.45 22.62 -31.85
C PRO A 534 -22.35 23.27 -31.01
N GLU A 535 -22.47 23.21 -29.68
CA GLU A 535 -21.51 23.76 -28.72
C GLU A 535 -20.28 22.86 -28.51
N ILE A 536 -20.37 21.56 -28.85
CA ILE A 536 -19.35 20.54 -28.54
C ILE A 536 -18.72 19.94 -29.81
N LYS A 537 -19.43 19.98 -30.94
CA LYS A 537 -18.99 19.38 -32.21
C LYS A 537 -17.60 19.83 -32.67
N ASP A 538 -17.23 21.07 -32.37
CA ASP A 538 -15.98 21.71 -32.81
C ASP A 538 -14.84 21.58 -31.78
N LEU A 539 -15.06 20.92 -30.63
CA LEU A 539 -14.00 20.68 -29.66
C LEU A 539 -12.91 19.73 -30.22
N PRO A 540 -11.69 19.79 -29.67
CA PRO A 540 -10.63 18.83 -29.97
C PRO A 540 -11.08 17.38 -29.80
N LEU A 541 -10.51 16.47 -30.61
CA LEU A 541 -10.92 15.06 -30.63
C LEU A 541 -10.83 14.39 -29.25
N ALA A 542 -9.79 14.70 -28.48
CA ALA A 542 -9.60 14.15 -27.14
C ALA A 542 -10.73 14.57 -26.17
N GLU A 543 -11.17 15.82 -26.23
CA GLU A 543 -12.28 16.34 -25.43
C GLU A 543 -13.61 15.69 -25.86
N LYS A 544 -13.82 15.51 -27.17
CA LYS A 544 -15.00 14.81 -27.68
C LYS A 544 -15.03 13.35 -27.23
N MET A 545 -13.89 12.65 -27.25
CA MET A 545 -13.82 11.29 -26.72
C MET A 545 -14.14 11.23 -25.22
N PHE A 546 -13.68 12.21 -24.45
CA PHE A 546 -13.98 12.32 -23.02
C PHE A 546 -15.48 12.54 -22.75
N LEU A 547 -16.10 13.49 -23.44
CA LEU A 547 -17.51 13.81 -23.30
C LEU A 547 -18.41 12.66 -23.77
N ASN A 548 -18.07 12.00 -24.88
CA ASN A 548 -18.78 10.82 -25.37
C ASN A 548 -18.75 9.68 -24.34
N ARG A 549 -17.61 9.47 -23.66
CA ARG A 549 -17.53 8.47 -22.57
C ARG A 549 -18.48 8.81 -21.41
N ARG A 550 -18.57 10.08 -21.01
CA ARG A 550 -19.48 10.55 -19.95
C ARG A 550 -20.96 10.43 -20.36
N TYR A 551 -21.28 10.75 -21.62
CA TYR A 551 -22.59 10.55 -22.22
C TYR A 551 -23.02 9.09 -22.12
N ASN A 552 -22.20 8.15 -22.62
CA ASN A 552 -22.52 6.73 -22.63
C ASN A 552 -22.69 6.14 -21.23
N ASN A 553 -21.87 6.57 -20.26
CA ASN A 553 -22.02 6.12 -18.87
C ASN A 553 -23.32 6.63 -18.25
N THR A 554 -23.66 7.90 -18.48
CA THR A 554 -24.93 8.49 -18.00
C THR A 554 -26.14 7.79 -18.62
N TYR A 555 -26.07 7.49 -19.92
CA TYR A 555 -27.15 6.80 -20.62
C TYR A 555 -27.31 5.36 -20.13
N ARG A 556 -26.21 4.62 -19.92
CA ARG A 556 -26.24 3.28 -19.33
C ARG A 556 -26.88 3.30 -17.93
N HIS A 557 -26.46 4.24 -17.08
CA HIS A 557 -27.05 4.42 -15.76
C HIS A 557 -28.55 4.74 -15.82
N ALA A 558 -29.00 5.50 -16.83
CA ALA A 558 -30.42 5.76 -17.07
C ALA A 558 -31.17 4.47 -17.43
N VAL A 559 -30.60 3.61 -18.29
CA VAL A 559 -31.17 2.31 -18.67
C VAL A 559 -31.35 1.40 -17.45
N ASP A 560 -30.39 1.38 -16.53
CA ASP A 560 -30.47 0.56 -15.31
C ASP A 560 -31.45 1.15 -14.28
N THR A 561 -31.56 2.48 -14.25
CA THR A 561 -32.39 3.22 -13.31
C THR A 561 -33.88 3.18 -13.66
N PHE A 562 -34.22 3.38 -14.92
CA PHE A 562 -35.60 3.52 -15.38
C PHE A 562 -36.23 2.17 -15.74
N SER A 563 -37.54 2.04 -15.53
CA SER A 563 -38.33 0.99 -16.18
C SER A 563 -38.43 1.22 -17.69
N ALA A 564 -38.82 0.20 -18.46
CA ALA A 564 -38.96 0.32 -19.92
C ALA A 564 -39.90 1.47 -20.36
N SER A 565 -40.97 1.72 -19.61
CA SER A 565 -41.90 2.82 -19.86
C SER A 565 -41.31 4.19 -19.54
N GLU A 566 -40.55 4.32 -18.45
CA GLU A 566 -39.90 5.58 -18.05
C GLU A 566 -38.72 5.91 -18.97
N LEU A 567 -37.95 4.90 -19.39
CA LEU A 567 -36.88 5.06 -20.36
C LEU A 567 -37.43 5.50 -21.72
N SER A 568 -38.62 5.03 -22.10
CA SER A 568 -39.31 5.52 -23.30
C SER A 568 -39.68 7.00 -23.21
N GLN A 569 -40.02 7.50 -22.01
CA GLN A 569 -40.24 8.93 -21.76
C GLN A 569 -38.93 9.72 -21.87
N LEU A 570 -37.82 9.20 -21.32
CA LEU A 570 -36.51 9.81 -21.50
C LEU A 570 -36.11 9.89 -22.97
N HIS A 571 -36.31 8.82 -23.75
CA HIS A 571 -36.04 8.82 -25.18
C HIS A 571 -36.91 9.83 -25.96
N ALA A 572 -38.17 10.01 -25.55
CA ALA A 572 -39.03 11.04 -26.12
C ALA A 572 -38.48 12.44 -25.84
N LEU A 573 -38.04 12.71 -24.61
CA LEU A 573 -37.39 13.97 -24.24
C LEU A 573 -36.09 14.18 -25.01
N MET A 574 -35.24 13.16 -25.12
CA MET A 574 -33.99 13.24 -25.90
C MET A 574 -34.25 13.60 -27.37
N ARG A 575 -35.28 13.00 -28.00
CA ARG A 575 -35.69 13.35 -29.37
C ARG A 575 -36.16 14.80 -29.48
N THR A 576 -37.02 15.24 -28.57
CA THR A 576 -37.53 16.63 -28.53
C THR A 576 -36.43 17.66 -28.34
N HIS A 577 -35.42 17.35 -27.53
CA HIS A 577 -34.30 18.23 -27.23
C HIS A 577 -33.07 18.01 -28.14
N HIS A 578 -33.21 17.18 -29.19
CA HIS A 578 -32.15 16.83 -30.13
C HIS A 578 -30.87 16.25 -29.48
N VAL A 579 -31.00 15.57 -28.34
CA VAL A 579 -29.88 14.96 -27.61
C VAL A 579 -29.58 13.58 -28.19
N GLY A 580 -28.34 13.35 -28.63
CA GLY A 580 -27.90 12.12 -29.28
C GLY A 580 -28.25 12.03 -30.76
N ASN A 581 -28.69 13.12 -31.37
CA ASN A 581 -28.90 13.19 -32.83
C ASN A 581 -27.55 13.40 -33.51
N SER A 582 -26.88 12.31 -33.91
CA SER A 582 -25.88 12.41 -34.98
C SER A 582 -26.58 13.07 -36.18
N ASN A 583 -26.05 14.17 -36.71
CA ASN A 583 -26.55 14.76 -37.95
C ASN A 583 -26.81 13.63 -38.96
N ARG A 584 -28.05 13.58 -39.46
CA ARG A 584 -28.39 12.80 -40.66
C ARG A 584 -27.47 13.15 -41.81
#